data_AF-A0A1K1LEP8-F1
#
_entry.id   AF-A0A1K1LEP8-F1
#
_cell.length_a   1.000
_cell.length_b   1.000
_cell.length_c   1.000
_cell.angle_alpha   90.00
_cell.angle_beta   90.00
_cell.angle_gamma   90.00
#
_symmetry.space_group_name_H-M   'P 1'
#
loop_
_entity.id
_entity.type
_entity.pdbx_description
1 polymer ?
#
loop_
_entity_poly.entity_id
_entity_poly.type
_entity_poly.pdbx_seq_one_letter_code
_entity_poly.pdbx_strand_id
1 'polypeptide(L)'
;MTMPYSPGRALFEGNATATDFPFSFKVWGTEQLAVTLTGPDGSSRPAVGWSARLDDNGGSVTYLHDGAPLPAGWKLAITRDMPFEQQIDLVSGTRFDAEVIETGLDRATAERQQLLEQLQRAVILPPTSDEDPVMMAEQLLQAEKSARASAAAARESGSAAAACASQAAASQQAAATAAEEADQSRAEAAARAAAASQSATAASQSAEAAAESEDRAAQSAASILGLQVEVATLDPGLPASGDYDPETGILHLGIPKGDSGAAAIATPTSLGSVMPQTGDADGLELQADGSLRVRTANDTQRGSVLASVTATAHAVPQAGEDGTLDASWVPRPDCWDMFPPFVPVPIWKATLGGSDGRRAIMPGEPGAREEWILCDGGSDGKGDVVPDLRGRYVRGASEAEPEGSAGGSEEIAVQLSGSTGATTLSTAQMPSHAHGITCSPLRVEYSANAKDYDLYESGSKTYNTKAAGGNGSHTHPLSGSVSGTHTDPHLAMNYFIKVV
;
A
#
# COMPACT_ATOMS: atom_id res chain seq x y z
N MET A 1 48.64 45.58 46.99
CA MET A 1 49.47 44.73 46.11
C MET A 1 48.76 44.68 44.78
N THR A 2 49.34 45.15 43.68
CA THR A 2 48.59 45.31 42.42
C THR A 2 47.99 43.98 41.95
N MET A 3 46.66 43.96 41.74
CA MET A 3 45.94 42.77 41.28
C MET A 3 46.40 42.29 39.89
N PRO A 4 47.03 41.09 39.79
CA PRO A 4 47.36 40.51 38.49
C PRO A 4 46.12 39.96 37.77
N TYR A 5 46.23 39.74 36.47
CA TYR A 5 45.21 39.01 35.73
C TYR A 5 45.13 37.56 36.24
N SER A 6 43.94 37.13 36.64
CA SER A 6 43.64 35.75 37.03
C SER A 6 42.33 35.30 36.39
N PRO A 7 42.23 34.07 35.86
CA PRO A 7 40.94 33.53 35.47
C PRO A 7 40.01 33.52 36.68
N GLY A 8 38.85 34.21 36.61
CA GLY A 8 37.86 34.25 37.69
C GLY A 8 37.07 32.94 37.88
N ARG A 9 37.60 31.83 37.37
CA ARG A 9 36.94 30.52 37.30
C ARG A 9 37.96 29.39 37.42
N ALA A 10 37.66 28.40 38.25
CA ALA A 10 38.32 27.09 38.32
C ALA A 10 37.30 25.98 38.05
N LEU A 11 37.65 25.02 37.18
CA LEU A 11 36.76 23.92 36.77
C LEU A 11 37.41 22.57 37.09
N PHE A 12 36.63 21.69 37.71
CA PHE A 12 37.05 20.35 38.12
C PHE A 12 36.11 19.29 37.57
N GLU A 13 36.69 18.18 37.12
CA GLU A 13 35.95 16.96 36.79
C GLU A 13 36.04 15.98 37.97
N GLY A 14 34.91 15.36 38.31
CA GLY A 14 34.85 14.37 39.37
C GLY A 14 35.65 13.12 39.03
N ASN A 15 36.34 12.58 40.03
CA ASN A 15 37.19 11.40 39.92
C ASN A 15 36.96 10.39 41.06
N ALA A 16 35.85 10.55 41.79
CA ALA A 16 35.46 9.76 42.97
C ALA A 16 36.49 9.76 44.12
N THR A 17 37.45 10.69 44.12
CA THR A 17 38.53 10.76 45.13
C THR A 17 38.71 12.17 45.70
N ALA A 18 38.61 13.21 44.87
CA ALA A 18 38.83 14.59 45.29
C ALA A 18 37.70 15.14 46.17
N THR A 19 38.09 15.75 47.28
CA THR A 19 37.21 16.48 48.22
C THR A 19 37.60 17.96 48.36
N ASP A 20 38.79 18.32 47.89
CA ASP A 20 39.37 19.65 47.98
C ASP A 20 39.73 20.17 46.59
N PHE A 21 39.29 21.39 46.29
CA PHE A 21 39.29 22.00 44.98
C PHE A 21 39.97 23.37 45.04
N PRO A 22 41.26 23.48 44.64
CA PRO A 22 42.02 24.72 44.75
C PRO A 22 41.59 25.76 43.69
N PHE A 23 41.65 27.04 44.00
CA PHE A 23 41.45 28.13 43.03
C PHE A 23 42.53 29.20 43.21
N SER A 24 42.88 29.90 42.13
CA SER A 24 44.03 30.81 42.07
C SER A 24 43.64 32.24 41.71
N PHE A 25 42.51 32.69 42.23
CA PHE A 25 41.98 34.03 41.99
C PHE A 25 41.57 34.68 43.31
N LYS A 26 41.97 35.95 43.52
CA LYS A 26 41.72 36.65 44.79
C LYS A 26 40.22 36.89 45.04
N VAL A 27 39.83 36.67 46.30
CA VAL A 27 38.59 37.11 46.96
C VAL A 27 38.92 37.59 48.38
N TRP A 28 38.07 38.43 48.96
CA TRP A 28 38.24 38.99 50.31
C TRP A 28 37.38 38.29 51.37
N GLY A 29 36.39 37.51 50.94
CA GLY A 29 35.53 36.72 51.80
C GLY A 29 34.92 35.55 51.04
N THR A 30 34.45 34.53 51.76
CA THR A 30 33.90 33.32 51.15
C THR A 30 32.57 33.56 50.46
N GLU A 31 31.84 34.59 50.88
CA GLU A 31 30.62 35.08 50.23
C GLU A 31 30.84 35.57 48.79
N GLN A 32 32.09 35.80 48.41
CA GLN A 32 32.47 36.23 47.06
C GLN A 32 32.82 35.05 46.14
N LEU A 33 32.47 33.82 46.56
CA LEU A 33 32.63 32.60 45.79
C LEU A 33 31.26 32.01 45.48
N ALA A 34 31.03 31.69 44.20
CA ALA A 34 29.93 30.84 43.77
C ALA A 34 30.48 29.47 43.37
N VAL A 35 29.93 28.42 43.96
CA VAL A 35 30.27 27.02 43.62
C VAL A 35 29.07 26.40 42.93
N THR A 36 29.28 25.89 41.72
CA THR A 36 28.23 25.30 40.87
C THR A 36 28.58 23.86 40.54
N LEU A 37 27.59 22.98 40.57
CA LEU A 37 27.69 21.59 40.15
C LEU A 37 26.96 21.38 38.84
N THR A 38 27.59 20.62 37.95
CA THR A 38 26.96 20.15 36.72
C THR A 38 26.91 18.63 36.72
N GLY A 39 25.71 18.07 36.53
CA GLY A 39 25.47 16.64 36.47
C GLY A 39 25.84 16.01 35.12
N PRO A 40 25.84 14.66 35.02
CA PRO A 40 26.06 13.94 33.76
C PRO A 40 25.02 14.24 32.68
N ASP A 41 23.84 14.69 33.09
CA ASP A 41 22.74 15.15 32.23
C ASP A 41 22.95 16.57 31.67
N GLY A 42 24.02 17.24 32.09
CA GLY A 42 24.34 18.62 31.71
C GLY A 42 23.60 19.69 32.52
N SER A 43 22.78 19.31 33.50
CA SER A 43 22.07 20.28 34.36
C SER A 43 23.01 20.91 35.37
N SER A 44 22.93 22.24 35.53
CA SER A 44 23.76 22.99 36.50
C SER A 44 22.93 23.51 37.67
N ARG A 45 23.48 23.45 38.89
CA ARG A 45 22.85 23.97 40.12
C ARG A 45 23.89 24.49 41.12
N PRO A 46 23.54 25.44 42.01
CA PRO A 46 24.42 25.83 43.11
C PRO A 46 24.78 24.64 44.00
N ALA A 47 26.05 24.54 44.38
CA ALA A 47 26.52 23.57 45.36
C ALA A 47 26.20 24.06 46.78
N VAL A 48 25.76 23.14 47.64
CA VAL A 48 25.43 23.42 49.05
C VAL A 48 26.36 22.64 49.97
N GLY A 49 26.64 23.17 51.16
CA GLY A 49 27.46 22.46 52.16
C GLY A 49 28.97 22.43 51.88
N TRP A 50 29.47 23.31 51.01
CA TRP A 50 30.91 23.51 50.86
C TRP A 50 31.45 24.49 51.93
N SER A 51 32.76 24.42 52.15
CA SER A 51 33.51 25.41 52.93
C SER A 51 34.76 25.82 52.16
N ALA A 52 35.33 26.99 52.45
CA ALA A 52 36.53 27.46 51.76
C ALA A 52 37.59 27.97 52.73
N ARG A 53 38.85 27.73 52.38
CA ARG A 53 40.02 28.35 53.00
C ARG A 53 40.58 29.36 52.01
N LEU A 54 40.73 30.60 52.43
CA LEU A 54 41.24 31.69 51.59
C LEU A 54 42.73 31.94 51.88
N ASP A 55 43.46 32.32 50.85
CA ASP A 55 44.84 32.76 50.94
C ASP A 55 45.05 34.11 50.19
N ASP A 56 46.30 34.56 50.13
CA ASP A 56 46.62 35.85 49.54
C ASP A 56 46.36 35.96 48.04
N ASN A 57 46.26 34.83 47.32
CA ASN A 57 46.11 34.79 45.86
C ASN A 57 44.98 33.86 45.37
N GLY A 58 44.17 33.31 46.26
CA GLY A 58 43.22 32.25 45.95
C GLY A 58 42.73 31.53 47.20
N GLY A 59 42.67 30.21 47.11
CA GLY A 59 42.25 29.35 48.21
C GLY A 59 41.92 27.93 47.78
N SER A 60 41.20 27.21 48.63
CA SER A 60 40.67 25.88 48.32
C SER A 60 39.26 25.73 48.87
N VAL A 61 38.37 25.19 48.06
CA VAL A 61 37.00 24.81 48.43
C VAL A 61 36.99 23.33 48.80
N THR A 62 36.50 23.00 49.99
CA THR A 62 36.20 21.63 50.40
C THR A 62 34.73 21.35 50.15
N TYR A 63 34.42 20.32 49.35
CA TYR A 63 33.06 19.93 48.98
C TYR A 63 32.89 18.41 48.91
N LEU A 64 31.76 17.90 49.41
CA LEU A 64 31.34 16.51 49.31
C LEU A 64 29.98 16.43 48.60
N HIS A 65 29.88 15.56 47.60
CA HIS A 65 28.63 15.25 46.92
C HIS A 65 27.90 14.16 47.71
N ASP A 66 26.79 14.52 48.36
CA ASP A 66 25.99 13.61 49.19
C ASP A 66 26.81 12.82 50.22
N GLY A 67 27.80 13.50 50.82
CA GLY A 67 28.70 12.92 51.83
C GLY A 67 29.87 12.09 51.25
N ALA A 68 30.03 12.03 49.94
CA ALA A 68 31.11 11.31 49.25
C ALA A 68 31.97 12.25 48.36
N PRO A 69 33.19 11.84 47.97
CA PRO A 69 33.99 12.57 46.98
C PRO A 69 33.26 12.74 45.65
N LEU A 70 33.59 13.79 44.89
CA LEU A 70 32.89 14.15 43.65
C LEU A 70 32.94 12.99 42.62
N PRO A 71 31.81 12.36 42.26
CA PRO A 71 31.81 11.18 41.40
C PRO A 71 32.21 11.49 39.95
N ALA A 72 32.71 10.47 39.23
CA ALA A 72 32.99 10.59 37.80
C ALA A 72 31.74 11.00 37.00
N GLY A 73 31.92 11.85 35.99
CA GLY A 73 30.82 12.41 35.18
C GLY A 73 30.17 13.66 35.76
N TRP A 74 30.47 14.03 37.02
CA TRP A 74 30.08 15.32 37.59
C TRP A 74 31.18 16.36 37.38
N LYS A 75 30.79 17.64 37.30
CA LYS A 75 31.72 18.77 37.24
C LYS A 75 31.43 19.75 38.37
N LEU A 76 32.48 20.35 38.93
CA LEU A 76 32.41 21.41 39.93
C LEU A 76 33.12 22.65 39.40
N ALA A 77 32.42 23.77 39.38
CA ALA A 77 32.96 25.06 38.99
C ALA A 77 32.98 26.00 40.19
N ILE A 78 34.12 26.65 40.43
CA ILE A 78 34.29 27.71 41.42
C ILE A 78 34.48 29.00 40.64
N THR A 79 33.62 29.99 40.85
CA THR A 79 33.67 31.29 40.18
C THR A 79 33.69 32.41 41.19
N ARG A 80 34.32 33.53 40.81
CA ARG A 80 34.22 34.79 41.55
C ARG A 80 32.80 35.35 41.45
N ASP A 81 32.26 35.81 42.58
CA ASP A 81 30.96 36.45 42.70
C ASP A 81 31.05 37.72 43.56
N MET A 82 31.70 38.75 43.02
CA MET A 82 31.87 40.02 43.74
C MET A 82 30.55 40.78 43.86
N PRO A 83 30.23 41.37 45.01
CA PRO A 83 29.15 42.35 45.10
C PRO A 83 29.55 43.59 44.29
N PHE A 84 28.79 43.92 43.24
CA PHE A 84 29.02 45.10 42.39
C PHE A 84 28.62 46.40 43.12
N GLU A 85 29.32 46.71 44.22
CA GLU A 85 29.01 47.80 45.13
C GLU A 85 30.27 48.55 45.54
N GLN A 86 30.18 49.88 45.61
CA GLN A 86 31.25 50.69 46.19
C GLN A 86 31.21 50.60 47.72
N GLN A 87 32.17 49.90 48.31
CA GLN A 87 32.25 49.71 49.78
C GLN A 87 33.08 50.77 50.50
N ILE A 88 33.67 51.75 49.78
CA ILE A 88 34.53 52.78 50.35
C ILE A 88 33.80 54.13 50.39
N ASP A 89 33.76 54.74 51.57
CA ASP A 89 33.31 56.11 51.80
C ASP A 89 34.46 56.92 52.42
N LEU A 90 34.93 57.96 51.71
CA LEU A 90 36.04 58.79 52.15
C LEU A 90 35.51 60.14 52.65
N VAL A 91 35.80 60.44 53.92
CA VAL A 91 35.43 61.72 54.53
C VAL A 91 36.48 62.78 54.16
N SER A 92 36.01 63.94 53.71
CA SER A 92 36.89 65.07 53.38
C SER A 92 37.54 65.66 54.64
N GLY A 93 38.85 65.93 54.60
CA GLY A 93 39.60 66.56 55.69
C GLY A 93 40.12 65.61 56.79
N THR A 94 39.87 64.30 56.66
CA THR A 94 40.46 63.27 57.54
C THR A 94 41.74 62.68 56.95
N ARG A 95 42.44 61.84 57.73
CA ARG A 95 43.64 61.13 57.26
C ARG A 95 43.29 60.23 56.06
N PHE A 96 44.06 60.37 55.00
CA PHE A 96 44.02 59.49 53.83
C PHE A 96 44.80 58.20 54.12
N ASP A 97 44.16 57.04 53.94
CA ASP A 97 44.80 55.74 54.03
C ASP A 97 44.92 55.14 52.62
N ALA A 98 46.17 55.02 52.14
CA ALA A 98 46.46 54.49 50.81
C ALA A 98 46.03 53.02 50.68
N GLU A 99 46.08 52.23 51.76
CA GLU A 99 45.74 50.81 51.72
C GLU A 99 44.24 50.58 51.43
N VAL A 100 43.39 51.48 51.95
CA VAL A 100 41.95 51.45 51.69
C VAL A 100 41.67 51.66 50.20
N ILE A 101 42.38 52.59 49.57
CA ILE A 101 42.21 52.89 48.14
C ILE A 101 42.76 51.77 47.27
N GLU A 102 43.94 51.25 47.56
CA GLU A 102 44.51 50.11 46.85
C GLU A 102 43.57 48.90 46.92
N THR A 103 43.03 48.58 48.10
CA THR A 103 42.05 47.50 48.28
C THR A 103 40.77 47.75 47.44
N GLY A 104 40.31 49.00 47.36
CA GLY A 104 39.17 49.37 46.52
C GLY A 104 39.41 49.18 45.03
N LEU A 105 40.58 49.63 44.55
CA LEU A 105 40.98 49.47 43.16
C LEU A 105 41.20 48.01 42.79
N ASP A 106 41.72 47.22 43.71
CA ASP A 106 41.91 45.77 43.56
C ASP A 106 40.55 45.05 43.44
N ARG A 107 39.55 45.42 44.26
CA ARG A 107 38.17 44.89 44.17
C ARG A 107 37.50 45.26 42.84
N ALA A 108 37.58 46.53 42.43
CA ALA A 108 37.06 46.97 41.14
C ALA A 108 37.76 46.26 39.96
N THR A 109 39.05 45.93 40.10
CA THR A 109 39.78 45.13 39.11
C THR A 109 39.27 43.69 39.07
N ALA A 110 38.97 43.10 40.23
CA ALA A 110 38.39 41.76 40.32
C ALA A 110 36.98 41.68 39.69
N GLU A 111 36.13 42.69 39.91
CA GLU A 111 34.81 42.84 39.28
C GLU A 111 34.91 42.91 37.75
N ARG A 112 35.84 43.72 37.21
CA ARG A 112 36.07 43.82 35.75
C ARG A 112 36.57 42.50 35.17
N GLN A 113 37.45 41.79 35.86
CA GLN A 113 37.90 40.46 35.44
C GLN A 113 36.75 39.45 35.42
N GLN A 114 35.84 39.52 36.41
CA GLN A 114 34.63 38.68 36.45
C GLN A 114 33.69 39.00 35.28
N LEU A 115 33.42 40.27 34.98
CA LEU A 115 32.59 40.66 33.83
C LEU A 115 33.20 40.20 32.50
N LEU A 116 34.51 40.35 32.32
CA LEU A 116 35.21 39.88 31.12
C LEU A 116 35.04 38.35 30.95
N GLU A 117 35.17 37.58 32.03
CA GLU A 117 35.00 36.13 32.00
C GLU A 117 33.57 35.73 31.64
N GLN A 118 32.56 36.41 32.19
CA GLN A 118 31.16 36.15 31.86
C GLN A 118 30.85 36.51 30.40
N LEU A 119 31.32 37.67 29.92
CA LEU A 119 31.13 38.11 28.53
C LEU A 119 31.80 37.17 27.53
N GLN A 120 32.97 36.61 27.84
CA GLN A 120 33.65 35.63 27.00
C GLN A 120 32.87 34.32 26.80
N ARG A 121 31.88 34.06 27.65
CA ARG A 121 31.01 32.87 27.58
C ARG A 121 29.56 33.19 27.22
N ALA A 122 29.24 34.46 27.02
CA ALA A 122 27.90 34.90 26.66
C ALA A 122 27.69 34.83 25.14
N VAL A 123 26.43 34.69 24.74
CA VAL A 123 26.02 35.00 23.37
C VAL A 123 25.93 36.52 23.24
N ILE A 124 26.77 37.10 22.39
CA ILE A 124 26.81 38.54 22.15
C ILE A 124 26.08 38.85 20.85
N LEU A 125 25.07 39.71 20.93
CA LEU A 125 24.31 40.19 19.79
C LEU A 125 24.83 41.56 19.32
N PRO A 126 24.63 41.91 18.04
CA PRO A 126 24.94 43.26 17.56
C PRO A 126 24.22 44.32 18.39
N PRO A 127 24.84 45.50 18.61
CA PRO A 127 24.24 46.57 19.42
C PRO A 127 22.96 47.17 18.81
N THR A 128 22.70 46.90 17.54
CA THR A 128 21.49 47.31 16.80
C THR A 128 20.45 46.19 16.69
N SER A 129 20.67 45.06 17.37
CA SER A 129 19.74 43.94 17.37
C SER A 129 18.52 44.29 18.23
N ASP A 130 17.33 44.07 17.70
CA ASP A 130 16.08 44.10 18.48
C ASP A 130 15.84 42.76 19.21
N GLU A 131 16.70 41.75 18.96
CA GLU A 131 16.64 40.44 19.62
C GLU A 131 17.47 40.37 20.90
N ASP A 132 17.01 39.58 21.86
CA ASP A 132 17.76 39.21 23.06
C ASP A 132 18.40 37.80 22.93
N PRO A 133 19.40 37.46 23.77
CA PRO A 133 20.07 36.16 23.69
C PRO A 133 19.17 34.94 23.90
N VAL A 134 18.04 35.09 24.61
CA VAL A 134 17.08 34.01 24.84
C VAL A 134 16.33 33.71 23.54
N MET A 135 15.85 34.74 22.84
CA MET A 135 15.21 34.59 21.53
C MET A 135 16.17 33.96 20.51
N MET A 136 17.43 34.38 20.47
CA MET A 136 18.43 33.76 19.59
C MET A 136 18.64 32.27 19.91
N ALA A 137 18.68 31.89 21.20
CA ALA A 137 18.80 30.49 21.59
C ALA A 137 17.58 29.66 21.15
N GLU A 138 16.37 30.20 21.30
CA GLU A 138 15.13 29.56 20.84
C GLU A 138 15.11 29.38 19.31
N GLN A 139 15.57 30.39 18.56
CA GLN A 139 15.70 30.29 17.11
C GLN A 139 16.67 29.19 16.68
N LEU A 140 17.82 29.06 17.37
CA LEU A 140 18.78 27.99 17.10
C LEU A 140 18.20 26.60 17.39
N LEU A 141 17.46 26.44 18.50
CA LEU A 141 16.79 25.18 18.82
C LEU A 141 15.69 24.85 17.80
N GLN A 142 14.95 25.86 17.33
CA GLN A 142 13.93 25.68 16.31
C GLN A 142 14.54 25.35 14.94
N ALA A 143 15.67 25.96 14.59
CA ALA A 143 16.44 25.63 13.39
C ALA A 143 16.95 24.19 13.44
N GLU A 144 17.46 23.74 14.59
CA GLU A 144 17.89 22.35 14.81
C GLU A 144 16.71 21.37 14.61
N LYS A 145 15.56 21.65 15.24
CA LYS A 145 14.35 20.83 15.10
C LYS A 145 13.89 20.75 13.65
N SER A 146 13.91 21.88 12.94
CA SER A 146 13.55 21.95 11.52
C SER A 146 14.53 21.17 10.65
N ALA A 147 15.84 21.27 10.91
CA ALA A 147 16.85 20.49 10.20
C ALA A 147 16.68 18.98 10.42
N ARG A 148 16.38 18.55 11.65
CA ARG A 148 16.10 17.14 11.98
C ARG A 148 14.85 16.63 11.25
N ALA A 149 13.78 17.42 11.21
CA ALA A 149 12.57 17.08 10.48
C ALA A 149 12.82 16.94 8.98
N SER A 150 13.55 17.90 8.37
CA SER A 150 13.94 17.84 6.96
C SER A 150 14.80 16.61 6.65
N ALA A 151 15.73 16.25 7.53
CA ALA A 151 16.55 15.05 7.36
C ALA A 151 15.72 13.75 7.45
N ALA A 152 14.69 13.72 8.31
CA ALA A 152 13.77 12.58 8.41
C ALA A 152 12.93 12.44 7.13
N ALA A 153 12.33 13.53 6.65
CA ALA A 153 11.55 13.53 5.41
C ALA A 153 12.39 13.10 4.19
N ALA A 154 13.66 13.51 4.11
CA ALA A 154 14.57 13.07 3.05
C ALA A 154 14.82 11.56 3.08
N ARG A 155 14.97 10.95 4.27
CA ARG A 155 15.14 9.49 4.40
C ARG A 155 13.89 8.72 4.00
N GLU A 156 12.72 9.24 4.37
CA GLU A 156 11.43 8.64 3.99
C GLU A 156 11.23 8.69 2.47
N SER A 157 11.51 9.85 1.84
CA SER A 157 11.47 10.00 0.39
C SER A 157 12.45 9.04 -0.32
N GLY A 158 13.66 8.87 0.21
CA GLY A 158 14.62 7.89 -0.32
C GLY A 158 14.11 6.44 -0.20
N SER A 159 13.44 6.09 0.89
CA SER A 159 12.84 4.76 1.09
C SER A 159 11.68 4.51 0.12
N ALA A 160 10.82 5.52 -0.08
CA ALA A 160 9.72 5.45 -1.04
C ALA A 160 10.23 5.30 -2.48
N ALA A 161 11.29 6.02 -2.85
CA ALA A 161 11.92 5.90 -4.17
C ALA A 161 12.49 4.48 -4.40
N ALA A 162 13.13 3.90 -3.38
CA ALA A 162 13.63 2.52 -3.45
C ALA A 162 12.49 1.51 -3.65
N ALA A 163 11.38 1.66 -2.92
CA ALA A 163 10.19 0.82 -3.09
C ALA A 163 9.59 0.94 -4.50
N CYS A 164 9.49 2.16 -5.03
CA CYS A 164 9.03 2.39 -6.41
C CYS A 164 9.93 1.69 -7.43
N ALA A 165 11.25 1.74 -7.25
CA ALA A 165 12.18 1.04 -8.13
C ALA A 165 11.99 -0.49 -8.10
N SER A 166 11.77 -1.08 -6.91
CA SER A 166 11.45 -2.51 -6.78
C SER A 166 10.13 -2.87 -7.45
N GLN A 167 9.08 -2.04 -7.30
CA GLN A 167 7.79 -2.28 -7.94
C GLN A 167 7.88 -2.19 -9.46
N ALA A 168 8.66 -1.24 -9.99
CA ALA A 168 8.92 -1.12 -11.42
C ALA A 168 9.63 -2.38 -11.97
N ALA A 169 10.65 -2.88 -11.27
CA ALA A 169 11.33 -4.12 -11.64
C ALA A 169 10.39 -5.34 -11.61
N ALA A 170 9.54 -5.46 -10.60
CA ALA A 170 8.54 -6.52 -10.51
C ALA A 170 7.51 -6.44 -11.67
N SER A 171 7.08 -5.23 -12.01
CA SER A 171 6.15 -5.00 -13.13
C SER A 171 6.78 -5.35 -14.47
N GLN A 172 8.07 -5.05 -14.67
CA GLN A 172 8.83 -5.46 -15.85
C GLN A 172 8.91 -7.00 -15.96
N GLN A 173 9.17 -7.70 -14.84
CA GLN A 173 9.21 -9.16 -14.83
C GLN A 173 7.85 -9.78 -15.15
N ALA A 174 6.77 -9.25 -14.56
CA ALA A 174 5.41 -9.71 -14.84
C ALA A 174 5.04 -9.53 -16.32
N ALA A 175 5.43 -8.41 -16.93
CA ALA A 175 5.22 -8.18 -18.36
C ALA A 175 6.00 -9.16 -19.25
N ALA A 176 7.23 -9.52 -18.85
CA ALA A 176 8.02 -10.53 -19.57
C ALA A 176 7.37 -11.92 -19.49
N THR A 177 6.93 -12.35 -18.31
CA THR A 177 6.22 -13.62 -18.13
C THR A 177 4.91 -13.66 -18.92
N ALA A 178 4.13 -12.57 -18.91
CA ALA A 178 2.90 -12.49 -19.70
C ALA A 178 3.16 -12.61 -21.22
N ALA A 179 4.29 -12.09 -21.70
CA ALA A 179 4.68 -12.25 -23.11
C ALA A 179 5.02 -13.72 -23.45
N GLU A 180 5.74 -14.41 -22.57
CA GLU A 180 6.06 -15.84 -22.72
C GLU A 180 4.80 -16.71 -22.72
N GLU A 181 3.85 -16.45 -21.81
CA GLU A 181 2.57 -17.16 -21.75
C GLU A 181 1.70 -16.92 -23.01
N ALA A 182 1.75 -15.71 -23.56
CA ALA A 182 1.06 -15.39 -24.81
C ALA A 182 1.67 -16.14 -26.01
N ASP A 183 3.01 -16.25 -26.06
CA ASP A 183 3.69 -17.03 -27.09
C ASP A 183 3.42 -18.53 -26.96
N GLN A 184 3.37 -19.07 -25.74
CA GLN A 184 2.96 -20.46 -25.50
C GLN A 184 1.52 -20.70 -25.96
N SER A 185 0.59 -19.81 -25.61
CA SER A 185 -0.81 -19.89 -26.04
C SER A 185 -0.94 -19.89 -27.57
N ARG A 186 -0.14 -19.07 -28.26
CA ARG A 186 -0.09 -19.04 -29.73
C ARG A 186 0.42 -20.36 -30.30
N ALA A 187 1.46 -20.94 -29.71
CA ALA A 187 2.00 -22.23 -30.13
C ALA A 187 0.99 -23.37 -29.94
N GLU A 188 0.28 -23.41 -28.81
CA GLU A 188 -0.75 -24.41 -28.57
C GLU A 188 -1.95 -24.26 -29.53
N ALA A 189 -2.36 -23.04 -29.83
CA ALA A 189 -3.42 -22.78 -30.81
C ALA A 189 -3.03 -23.29 -32.21
N ALA A 190 -1.78 -23.06 -32.62
CA ALA A 190 -1.24 -23.58 -33.88
C ALA A 190 -1.20 -25.13 -33.89
N ALA A 191 -0.80 -25.75 -32.78
CA ALA A 191 -0.79 -27.22 -32.64
C ALA A 191 -2.21 -27.81 -32.73
N ARG A 192 -3.19 -27.18 -32.06
CA ARG A 192 -4.62 -27.59 -32.14
C ARG A 192 -5.17 -27.46 -33.57
N ALA A 193 -4.82 -26.39 -34.28
CA ALA A 193 -5.21 -26.21 -35.68
C ALA A 193 -4.60 -27.31 -36.58
N ALA A 194 -3.34 -27.66 -36.39
CA ALA A 194 -2.69 -28.75 -37.12
C ALA A 194 -3.35 -30.11 -36.84
N ALA A 195 -3.67 -30.41 -35.58
CA ALA A 195 -4.37 -31.64 -35.19
C ALA A 195 -5.78 -31.71 -35.79
N ALA A 196 -6.51 -30.59 -35.84
CA ALA A 196 -7.81 -30.51 -36.49
C ALA A 196 -7.70 -30.78 -38.01
N SER A 197 -6.69 -30.22 -38.67
CA SER A 197 -6.44 -30.50 -40.09
C SER A 197 -6.12 -31.97 -40.34
N GLN A 198 -5.30 -32.60 -39.50
CA GLN A 198 -4.99 -34.04 -39.63
C GLN A 198 -6.23 -34.90 -39.42
N SER A 199 -7.08 -34.54 -38.45
CA SER A 199 -8.34 -35.24 -38.18
C SER A 199 -9.30 -35.13 -39.37
N ALA A 200 -9.38 -33.97 -40.01
CA ALA A 200 -10.18 -33.77 -41.22
C ALA A 200 -9.68 -34.64 -42.39
N THR A 201 -8.36 -34.71 -42.60
CA THR A 201 -7.76 -35.59 -43.62
C THR A 201 -8.07 -37.06 -43.34
N ALA A 202 -7.94 -37.51 -42.09
CA ALA A 202 -8.25 -38.90 -41.71
C ALA A 202 -9.73 -39.24 -41.91
N ALA A 203 -10.63 -38.30 -41.64
CA ALA A 203 -12.06 -38.46 -41.91
C ALA A 203 -12.35 -38.60 -43.43
N SER A 204 -11.69 -37.78 -44.27
CA SER A 204 -11.80 -37.88 -45.74
C SER A 204 -11.35 -39.25 -46.25
N GLN A 205 -10.18 -39.72 -45.80
CA GLN A 205 -9.64 -41.04 -46.17
C GLN A 205 -10.55 -42.18 -45.72
N SER A 206 -11.15 -42.05 -44.53
CA SER A 206 -12.11 -43.05 -44.02
C SER A 206 -13.38 -43.09 -44.87
N ALA A 207 -13.86 -41.94 -45.33
CA ALA A 207 -15.02 -41.84 -46.23
C ALA A 207 -14.70 -42.46 -47.61
N GLU A 208 -13.53 -42.20 -48.17
CA GLU A 208 -13.06 -42.81 -49.42
C GLU A 208 -12.96 -44.34 -49.29
N ALA A 209 -12.36 -44.85 -48.22
CA ALA A 209 -12.26 -46.29 -47.97
C ALA A 209 -13.64 -46.96 -47.81
N ALA A 210 -14.60 -46.25 -47.20
CA ALA A 210 -15.98 -46.73 -47.09
C ALA A 210 -16.66 -46.81 -48.47
N ALA A 211 -16.50 -45.78 -49.32
CA ALA A 211 -17.03 -45.77 -50.69
C ALA A 211 -16.42 -46.91 -51.53
N GLU A 212 -15.11 -47.11 -51.47
CA GLU A 212 -14.46 -48.24 -52.16
C GLU A 212 -14.97 -49.60 -51.67
N SER A 213 -15.29 -49.71 -50.38
CA SER A 213 -15.85 -50.94 -49.83
C SER A 213 -17.27 -51.19 -50.32
N GLU A 214 -18.07 -50.15 -50.48
CA GLU A 214 -19.41 -50.22 -51.07
C GLU A 214 -19.33 -50.69 -52.53
N ASP A 215 -18.42 -50.10 -53.33
CA ASP A 215 -18.18 -50.52 -54.71
C ASP A 215 -17.76 -52.00 -54.81
N ARG A 216 -16.84 -52.45 -53.95
CA ARG A 216 -16.43 -53.87 -53.88
C ARG A 216 -17.59 -54.79 -53.51
N ALA A 217 -18.45 -54.37 -52.57
CA ALA A 217 -19.62 -55.13 -52.17
C ALA A 217 -20.64 -55.22 -53.33
N ALA A 218 -20.88 -54.12 -54.04
CA ALA A 218 -21.74 -54.07 -55.21
C ALA A 218 -21.22 -54.96 -56.35
N GLN A 219 -19.93 -54.92 -56.65
CA GLN A 219 -19.28 -55.81 -57.62
C GLN A 219 -19.43 -57.28 -57.23
N SER A 220 -19.23 -57.60 -55.95
CA SER A 220 -19.39 -58.96 -55.43
C SER A 220 -20.84 -59.44 -55.56
N ALA A 221 -21.82 -58.58 -55.21
CA ALA A 221 -23.23 -58.88 -55.37
C ALA A 221 -23.63 -59.09 -56.85
N ALA A 222 -23.11 -58.26 -57.76
CA ALA A 222 -23.32 -58.42 -59.20
C ALA A 222 -22.72 -59.75 -59.72
N SER A 223 -21.54 -60.13 -59.22
CA SER A 223 -20.91 -61.41 -59.56
C SER A 223 -21.74 -62.61 -59.08
N ILE A 224 -22.43 -62.50 -57.94
CA ILE A 224 -23.34 -63.55 -57.44
C ILE A 224 -24.63 -63.60 -58.28
N LEU A 225 -25.21 -62.46 -58.65
CA LEU A 225 -26.41 -62.41 -59.50
C LEU A 225 -26.18 -62.99 -60.91
N GLY A 226 -24.95 -62.91 -61.41
CA GLY A 226 -24.55 -63.57 -62.65
C GLY A 226 -24.34 -65.08 -62.53
N LEU A 227 -24.27 -65.63 -61.32
CA LEU A 227 -24.08 -67.06 -61.09
C LEU A 227 -25.41 -67.80 -61.24
N GLN A 228 -25.54 -68.59 -62.30
CA GLN A 228 -26.67 -69.48 -62.47
C GLN A 228 -26.42 -70.77 -61.68
N VAL A 229 -27.35 -71.10 -60.79
CA VAL A 229 -27.29 -72.31 -59.98
C VAL A 229 -28.52 -73.16 -60.28
N GLU A 230 -28.30 -74.37 -60.76
CA GLU A 230 -29.37 -75.34 -60.96
C GLU A 230 -29.35 -76.36 -59.84
N VAL A 231 -30.48 -76.48 -59.15
CA VAL A 231 -30.62 -77.41 -58.03
C VAL A 231 -31.56 -78.55 -58.42
N ALA A 232 -31.04 -79.77 -58.36
CA ALA A 232 -31.82 -80.98 -58.54
C ALA A 232 -32.02 -81.68 -57.20
N THR A 233 -33.24 -82.11 -56.91
CA THR A 233 -33.51 -82.97 -55.76
C THR A 233 -33.12 -84.40 -56.11
N LEU A 234 -32.19 -84.98 -55.34
CA LEU A 234 -31.78 -86.37 -55.49
C LEU A 234 -32.67 -87.28 -54.64
N ASP A 235 -32.86 -88.51 -55.10
CA ASP A 235 -33.56 -89.52 -54.33
C ASP A 235 -32.84 -89.84 -53.01
N PRO A 236 -33.58 -90.24 -51.95
CA PRO A 236 -33.00 -90.57 -50.65
C PRO A 236 -31.90 -91.65 -50.76
N GLY A 237 -30.73 -91.37 -50.20
CA GLY A 237 -29.59 -92.30 -50.18
C GLY A 237 -28.48 -92.02 -51.20
N LEU A 238 -28.67 -91.10 -52.15
CA LEU A 238 -27.60 -90.58 -52.99
C LEU A 238 -26.80 -89.49 -52.24
N PRO A 239 -25.46 -89.42 -52.38
CA PRO A 239 -24.68 -88.36 -51.75
C PRO A 239 -24.96 -87.00 -52.41
N ALA A 240 -24.86 -85.93 -51.63
CA ALA A 240 -24.91 -84.59 -52.21
C ALA A 240 -23.75 -84.39 -53.19
N SER A 241 -24.02 -83.73 -54.32
CA SER A 241 -23.03 -83.47 -55.38
C SER A 241 -23.05 -82.00 -55.79
N GLY A 242 -21.89 -81.47 -56.20
CA GLY A 242 -21.77 -80.16 -56.82
C GLY A 242 -20.76 -80.21 -57.94
N ASP A 243 -21.16 -79.79 -59.14
CA ASP A 243 -20.27 -79.72 -60.31
C ASP A 243 -20.45 -78.38 -61.01
N TYR A 244 -19.34 -77.74 -61.36
CA TYR A 244 -19.33 -76.43 -62.02
C TYR A 244 -18.98 -76.62 -63.49
N ASP A 245 -19.88 -76.26 -64.39
CA ASP A 245 -19.64 -76.34 -65.83
C ASP A 245 -18.96 -75.04 -66.32
N PRO A 246 -17.67 -75.10 -66.70
CA PRO A 246 -16.93 -73.91 -67.13
C PRO A 246 -17.33 -73.40 -68.52
N GLU A 247 -18.03 -74.17 -69.36
CA GLU A 247 -18.48 -73.73 -70.70
C GLU A 247 -19.80 -72.96 -70.64
N THR A 248 -20.70 -73.33 -69.72
CA THR A 248 -22.01 -72.67 -69.54
C THR A 248 -22.05 -71.70 -68.37
N GLY A 249 -21.11 -71.80 -67.42
CA GLY A 249 -21.04 -70.95 -66.23
C GLY A 249 -22.07 -71.30 -65.15
N ILE A 250 -22.71 -72.46 -65.25
CA ILE A 250 -23.76 -72.93 -64.33
C ILE A 250 -23.15 -73.85 -63.26
N LEU A 251 -23.52 -73.63 -61.99
CA LEU A 251 -23.22 -74.53 -60.89
C LEU A 251 -24.40 -75.49 -60.67
N HIS A 252 -24.21 -76.77 -60.91
CA HIS A 252 -25.23 -77.79 -60.69
C HIS A 252 -25.08 -78.40 -59.28
N LEU A 253 -26.14 -78.37 -58.49
CA LEU A 253 -26.19 -78.92 -57.13
C LEU A 253 -27.24 -80.03 -57.03
N GLY A 254 -26.80 -81.23 -56.61
CA GLY A 254 -27.68 -82.35 -56.29
C GLY A 254 -27.91 -82.43 -54.78
N ILE A 255 -29.12 -82.14 -54.31
CA ILE A 255 -29.47 -82.16 -52.87
C ILE A 255 -30.38 -83.36 -52.58
N PRO A 256 -29.97 -84.29 -51.70
CA PRO A 256 -30.80 -85.44 -51.32
C PRO A 256 -32.06 -85.00 -50.58
N LYS A 257 -33.19 -85.63 -50.90
CA LYS A 257 -34.47 -85.37 -50.22
C LYS A 257 -34.42 -85.86 -48.77
N GLY A 258 -34.51 -84.93 -47.82
CA GLY A 258 -34.71 -85.23 -46.39
C GLY A 258 -36.18 -85.49 -46.06
N ASP A 259 -36.43 -86.28 -45.02
CA ASP A 259 -37.79 -86.50 -44.49
C ASP A 259 -38.36 -85.19 -43.91
N SER A 260 -39.66 -84.95 -44.10
CA SER A 260 -40.34 -83.75 -43.62
C SER A 260 -40.48 -83.76 -42.08
N GLY A 261 -39.93 -82.74 -41.41
CA GLY A 261 -40.00 -82.60 -39.95
C GLY A 261 -41.39 -82.18 -39.48
N ALA A 262 -42.03 -82.98 -38.62
CA ALA A 262 -43.29 -82.66 -37.97
C ALA A 262 -43.10 -81.61 -36.86
N ALA A 263 -44.04 -80.67 -36.74
CA ALA A 263 -44.05 -79.60 -35.74
C ALA A 263 -44.38 -80.14 -34.32
N ALA A 264 -43.38 -80.66 -33.62
CA ALA A 264 -43.45 -81.01 -32.21
C ALA A 264 -42.65 -80.02 -31.34
N ILE A 265 -43.08 -79.80 -30.10
CA ILE A 265 -42.41 -78.95 -29.09
C ILE A 265 -41.08 -79.58 -28.69
N ALA A 266 -40.03 -78.77 -28.50
CA ALA A 266 -38.71 -79.27 -28.14
C ALA A 266 -38.73 -80.00 -26.80
N THR A 267 -38.05 -81.15 -26.74
CA THR A 267 -37.68 -81.80 -25.49
C THR A 267 -36.15 -81.79 -25.38
N PRO A 268 -35.55 -82.07 -24.20
CA PRO A 268 -34.08 -82.04 -24.04
C PRO A 268 -33.29 -82.92 -25.02
N THR A 269 -33.97 -83.85 -25.71
CA THR A 269 -33.38 -84.77 -26.69
C THR A 269 -34.00 -84.67 -28.10
N SER A 270 -34.86 -83.68 -28.38
CA SER A 270 -35.41 -83.46 -29.73
C SER A 270 -35.63 -81.97 -30.04
N LEU A 271 -35.20 -81.52 -31.21
CA LEU A 271 -35.39 -80.14 -31.66
C LEU A 271 -36.85 -79.90 -32.08
N GLY A 272 -37.42 -78.81 -31.56
CA GLY A 272 -38.81 -78.40 -31.75
C GLY A 272 -39.02 -76.94 -31.31
N SER A 273 -40.26 -76.45 -31.29
CA SER A 273 -40.57 -75.07 -30.84
C SER A 273 -40.47 -74.93 -29.31
N VAL A 274 -40.00 -73.79 -28.79
CA VAL A 274 -39.74 -73.54 -27.34
C VAL A 274 -40.95 -72.91 -26.64
N MET A 275 -41.31 -73.41 -25.45
CA MET A 275 -42.35 -72.82 -24.58
C MET A 275 -41.71 -72.18 -23.34
N PRO A 276 -42.02 -70.91 -23.00
CA PRO A 276 -41.52 -70.29 -21.77
C PRO A 276 -42.25 -70.85 -20.53
N GLN A 277 -41.51 -71.15 -19.46
CA GLN A 277 -42.11 -71.56 -18.18
C GLN A 277 -42.75 -70.34 -17.49
N THR A 278 -43.98 -70.48 -17.02
CA THR A 278 -44.67 -69.49 -16.17
C THR A 278 -45.24 -70.20 -14.95
N GLY A 279 -44.98 -69.65 -13.76
CA GLY A 279 -45.37 -70.23 -12.47
C GLY A 279 -45.17 -69.26 -11.32
N ASP A 280 -45.78 -69.56 -10.16
CA ASP A 280 -45.93 -68.65 -9.02
C ASP A 280 -44.61 -68.12 -8.43
N ALA A 281 -43.47 -68.75 -8.73
CA ALA A 281 -42.16 -68.34 -8.26
C ALA A 281 -41.52 -67.18 -9.05
N ASP A 282 -41.87 -67.03 -10.34
CA ASP A 282 -41.12 -66.17 -11.27
C ASP A 282 -41.78 -64.81 -11.51
N GLY A 283 -42.99 -64.58 -10.96
CA GLY A 283 -43.65 -63.28 -10.99
C GLY A 283 -44.16 -62.82 -12.37
N LEU A 284 -44.14 -63.69 -13.38
CA LEU A 284 -44.60 -63.42 -14.75
C LEU A 284 -45.86 -64.23 -15.10
N GLU A 285 -46.75 -63.64 -15.90
CA GLU A 285 -47.97 -64.28 -16.41
C GLU A 285 -48.06 -64.16 -17.93
N LEU A 286 -48.41 -65.26 -18.59
CA LEU A 286 -48.62 -65.32 -20.04
C LEU A 286 -50.07 -64.92 -20.35
N GLN A 287 -50.24 -63.91 -21.19
CA GLN A 287 -51.54 -63.46 -21.64
C GLN A 287 -52.06 -64.32 -22.78
N ALA A 288 -53.38 -64.30 -23.02
CA ALA A 288 -54.03 -65.10 -24.04
C ALA A 288 -53.58 -64.78 -25.48
N ASP A 289 -52.92 -63.64 -25.69
CA ASP A 289 -52.32 -63.22 -26.96
C ASP A 289 -50.86 -63.68 -27.16
N GLY A 290 -50.30 -64.43 -26.19
CA GLY A 290 -48.94 -64.95 -26.23
C GLY A 290 -47.87 -64.01 -25.67
N SER A 291 -48.23 -62.84 -25.15
CA SER A 291 -47.29 -61.90 -24.52
C SER A 291 -47.07 -62.20 -23.01
N LEU A 292 -45.86 -61.94 -22.49
CA LEU A 292 -45.52 -62.11 -21.07
C LEU A 292 -45.55 -60.77 -20.33
N ARG A 293 -46.14 -60.73 -19.12
CA ARG A 293 -46.15 -59.54 -18.24
C ARG A 293 -45.81 -59.85 -16.79
N VAL A 294 -45.35 -58.85 -16.03
CA VAL A 294 -45.16 -58.95 -14.57
C VAL A 294 -46.52 -58.89 -13.86
N ARG A 295 -46.76 -59.78 -12.90
CA ARG A 295 -48.01 -59.83 -12.12
C ARG A 295 -48.14 -58.65 -11.16
N THR A 296 -49.37 -58.15 -11.03
CA THR A 296 -49.74 -57.06 -10.11
C THR A 296 -50.06 -57.64 -8.72
N ALA A 297 -49.62 -57.01 -7.64
CA ALA A 297 -49.80 -57.52 -6.27
C ALA A 297 -51.28 -57.55 -5.83
N ASN A 298 -51.65 -58.49 -4.96
CA ASN A 298 -52.98 -58.58 -4.37
C ASN A 298 -52.92 -58.79 -2.84
N ASP A 299 -54.09 -58.77 -2.21
CA ASP A 299 -54.28 -58.76 -0.75
C ASP A 299 -53.74 -60.00 -0.03
N THR A 300 -53.46 -61.09 -0.77
CA THR A 300 -52.97 -62.37 -0.23
C THR A 300 -51.55 -62.75 -0.66
N GLN A 301 -50.97 -62.09 -1.67
CA GLN A 301 -49.62 -62.38 -2.17
C GLN A 301 -48.91 -61.08 -2.55
N ARG A 302 -47.81 -60.78 -1.84
CA ARG A 302 -46.99 -59.58 -2.07
C ARG A 302 -46.02 -59.83 -3.22
N GLY A 303 -46.07 -59.00 -4.25
CA GLY A 303 -45.03 -58.93 -5.28
C GLY A 303 -43.64 -58.73 -4.64
N SER A 304 -42.59 -59.10 -5.37
CA SER A 304 -41.22 -59.42 -4.90
C SER A 304 -40.40 -58.32 -4.20
N VAL A 305 -41.00 -57.29 -3.59
CA VAL A 305 -40.28 -56.26 -2.84
C VAL A 305 -40.92 -56.06 -1.45
N LEU A 306 -40.18 -56.46 -0.41
CA LEU A 306 -40.57 -56.35 1.00
C LEU A 306 -40.63 -54.87 1.44
N ALA A 307 -41.76 -54.43 2.00
CA ALA A 307 -41.83 -53.24 2.84
C ALA A 307 -42.55 -53.56 4.16
N SER A 308 -41.87 -53.25 5.28
CA SER A 308 -42.27 -53.55 6.66
C SER A 308 -43.47 -52.71 7.14
N VAL A 309 -44.11 -53.20 8.20
CA VAL A 309 -45.32 -52.65 8.84
C VAL A 309 -45.18 -51.16 9.18
N THR A 310 -46.05 -50.30 8.64
CA THR A 310 -46.07 -48.86 8.91
C THR A 310 -46.75 -48.58 10.26
N ALA A 311 -46.08 -47.83 11.14
CA ALA A 311 -46.73 -47.11 12.23
C ALA A 311 -47.79 -46.15 11.66
N THR A 312 -48.75 -45.71 12.48
CA THR A 312 -49.75 -44.70 12.10
C THR A 312 -49.09 -43.54 11.34
N ALA A 313 -49.65 -43.18 10.18
CA ALA A 313 -49.11 -42.14 9.34
C ALA A 313 -48.83 -40.87 10.16
N HIS A 314 -47.62 -40.32 10.04
CA HIS A 314 -47.13 -39.10 10.70
C HIS A 314 -46.69 -39.19 12.18
N ALA A 315 -46.49 -40.37 12.77
CA ALA A 315 -46.03 -40.48 14.16
C ALA A 315 -44.51 -40.25 14.39
N VAL A 316 -43.70 -40.18 13.33
CA VAL A 316 -42.23 -39.99 13.41
C VAL A 316 -41.78 -39.12 12.23
N PRO A 317 -40.77 -38.23 12.37
CA PRO A 317 -40.40 -37.29 11.31
C PRO A 317 -40.01 -38.03 10.03
N GLN A 318 -40.64 -37.67 8.92
CA GLN A 318 -40.16 -38.06 7.60
C GLN A 318 -39.36 -36.91 7.03
N ALA A 319 -38.07 -37.16 6.84
CA ALA A 319 -37.28 -36.34 5.96
C ALA A 319 -37.77 -36.47 4.51
N GLY A 320 -37.53 -35.46 3.69
CA GLY A 320 -37.64 -35.58 2.24
C GLY A 320 -36.71 -36.68 1.68
N GLU A 321 -36.83 -37.00 0.39
CA GLU A 321 -36.01 -38.01 -0.31
C GLU A 321 -34.48 -37.81 -0.14
N ASP A 322 -34.04 -36.64 0.29
CA ASP A 322 -32.65 -36.24 0.52
C ASP A 322 -32.21 -36.23 2.00
N GLY A 323 -33.09 -36.58 2.95
CA GLY A 323 -32.77 -36.58 4.38
C GLY A 323 -33.03 -35.24 5.11
N THR A 324 -33.64 -34.24 4.46
CA THR A 324 -33.92 -32.93 5.09
C THR A 324 -35.29 -32.89 5.80
N LEU A 325 -35.32 -32.31 7.01
CA LEU A 325 -36.56 -32.00 7.73
C LEU A 325 -37.15 -30.67 7.20
N ASP A 326 -38.48 -30.57 7.11
CA ASP A 326 -39.14 -29.41 6.49
C ASP A 326 -39.01 -28.10 7.31
N ALA A 327 -39.23 -26.98 6.63
CA ALA A 327 -39.06 -25.62 7.16
C ALA A 327 -40.04 -25.25 8.30
N SER A 328 -41.12 -26.01 8.51
CA SER A 328 -42.10 -25.72 9.57
C SER A 328 -41.61 -26.11 10.97
N TRP A 329 -40.53 -26.89 11.06
CA TRP A 329 -39.97 -27.38 12.33
C TRP A 329 -38.56 -26.86 12.66
N VAL A 330 -37.92 -26.13 11.74
CA VAL A 330 -36.69 -25.37 12.00
C VAL A 330 -37.06 -23.88 11.91
N PRO A 331 -37.33 -23.17 13.02
CA PRO A 331 -37.46 -21.72 12.97
C PRO A 331 -36.11 -21.15 12.53
N ARG A 332 -35.96 -20.95 11.22
CA ARG A 332 -34.88 -20.17 10.64
C ARG A 332 -35.38 -18.74 10.70
N PRO A 333 -34.95 -17.91 11.68
CA PRO A 333 -35.18 -16.48 11.56
C PRO A 333 -34.69 -16.05 10.18
N ASP A 334 -35.46 -15.19 9.52
CA ASP A 334 -35.09 -14.59 8.24
C ASP A 334 -33.64 -14.10 8.34
N CYS A 335 -32.79 -14.48 7.39
CA CYS A 335 -31.37 -14.11 7.46
C CYS A 335 -31.18 -12.59 7.47
N TRP A 336 -32.13 -11.83 6.93
CA TRP A 336 -32.14 -10.38 6.95
C TRP A 336 -32.64 -9.79 8.27
N ASP A 337 -33.34 -10.56 9.11
CA ASP A 337 -33.74 -10.13 10.46
C ASP A 337 -32.61 -10.20 11.48
N MET A 338 -31.52 -10.89 11.16
CA MET A 338 -30.31 -10.93 12.01
C MET A 338 -29.56 -9.59 12.04
N PHE A 339 -29.75 -8.74 11.03
CA PHE A 339 -29.09 -7.43 10.97
C PHE A 339 -29.80 -6.43 11.89
N PRO A 340 -29.07 -5.75 12.80
CA PRO A 340 -29.66 -4.77 13.70
C PRO A 340 -30.20 -3.56 12.91
N PRO A 341 -31.30 -2.94 13.38
CA PRO A 341 -31.79 -1.70 12.81
C PRO A 341 -30.78 -0.57 12.97
N PHE A 342 -30.89 0.44 12.10
CA PHE A 342 -30.04 1.64 12.08
C PHE A 342 -28.54 1.40 11.80
N VAL A 343 -28.17 0.21 11.33
CA VAL A 343 -26.81 -0.08 10.83
C VAL A 343 -26.83 -0.10 9.31
N PRO A 344 -26.10 0.80 8.63
CA PRO A 344 -25.91 0.72 7.19
C PRO A 344 -25.12 -0.52 6.79
N VAL A 345 -25.65 -1.31 5.86
CA VAL A 345 -25.03 -2.55 5.37
C VAL A 345 -24.93 -2.51 3.85
N PRO A 346 -23.75 -2.78 3.25
CA PRO A 346 -23.63 -2.96 1.81
C PRO A 346 -24.13 -4.35 1.41
N ILE A 347 -25.08 -4.43 0.48
CA ILE A 347 -25.70 -5.71 0.07
C ILE A 347 -25.39 -5.99 -1.41
N TRP A 348 -24.63 -7.04 -1.67
CA TRP A 348 -24.22 -7.42 -3.03
C TRP A 348 -25.40 -7.90 -3.86
N LYS A 349 -25.56 -7.33 -5.07
CA LYS A 349 -26.66 -7.61 -6.01
C LYS A 349 -28.07 -7.20 -5.56
N ALA A 350 -28.22 -6.45 -4.46
CA ALA A 350 -29.51 -5.88 -4.12
C ALA A 350 -29.91 -4.80 -5.14
N THR A 351 -31.16 -4.81 -5.56
CA THR A 351 -31.73 -3.81 -6.48
C THR A 351 -32.71 -2.90 -5.74
N LEU A 352 -33.12 -1.81 -6.41
CA LEU A 352 -34.04 -0.83 -5.86
C LEU A 352 -35.48 -1.12 -6.30
N GLY A 353 -36.43 -0.95 -5.40
CA GLY A 353 -37.86 -1.10 -5.66
C GLY A 353 -38.73 -0.51 -4.56
N GLY A 354 -39.90 -1.11 -4.37
CA GLY A 354 -40.85 -0.72 -3.32
C GLY A 354 -41.61 0.56 -3.62
N SER A 355 -42.34 1.04 -2.62
CA SER A 355 -43.28 2.15 -2.71
C SER A 355 -42.68 3.48 -3.19
N ASP A 356 -41.41 3.74 -2.87
CA ASP A 356 -40.71 4.99 -3.19
C ASP A 356 -39.48 4.81 -4.10
N GLY A 357 -39.28 3.61 -4.63
CA GLY A 357 -38.13 3.28 -5.48
C GLY A 357 -36.78 3.28 -4.76
N ARG A 358 -36.78 3.37 -3.42
CA ARG A 358 -35.56 3.40 -2.57
C ARG A 358 -35.46 2.18 -1.66
N ARG A 359 -36.37 1.21 -1.80
CA ARG A 359 -36.39 -0.02 -0.98
C ARG A 359 -35.47 -1.10 -1.52
N ALA A 360 -34.87 -1.87 -0.62
CA ALA A 360 -34.02 -2.99 -1.01
C ALA A 360 -34.87 -4.16 -1.51
N ILE A 361 -34.62 -4.61 -2.74
CA ILE A 361 -34.97 -5.97 -3.18
C ILE A 361 -33.75 -6.83 -2.89
N MET A 362 -33.85 -7.72 -1.91
CA MET A 362 -32.72 -8.55 -1.50
C MET A 362 -32.37 -9.57 -2.60
N PRO A 363 -31.12 -10.04 -2.67
CA PRO A 363 -30.71 -11.02 -3.66
C PRO A 363 -31.57 -12.29 -3.60
N GLY A 364 -32.21 -12.63 -4.72
CA GLY A 364 -33.08 -13.81 -4.82
C GLY A 364 -34.53 -13.57 -4.38
N GLU A 365 -34.87 -12.37 -3.90
CA GLU A 365 -36.25 -12.02 -3.55
C GLU A 365 -36.98 -11.34 -4.73
N PRO A 366 -38.26 -11.64 -4.93
CA PRO A 366 -39.05 -11.05 -6.02
C PRO A 366 -39.61 -9.67 -5.70
N GLY A 367 -39.53 -9.22 -4.45
CA GLY A 367 -40.18 -8.00 -3.96
C GLY A 367 -39.26 -7.21 -3.05
N ALA A 368 -39.53 -5.91 -2.94
CA ALA A 368 -38.77 -5.04 -2.06
C ALA A 368 -39.25 -5.16 -0.62
N ARG A 369 -38.31 -5.04 0.31
CA ARG A 369 -38.56 -4.94 1.74
C ARG A 369 -38.74 -3.49 2.13
N GLU A 370 -39.94 -3.12 2.57
CA GLU A 370 -40.29 -1.73 2.89
C GLU A 370 -39.52 -1.18 4.09
N GLU A 371 -39.02 -2.05 4.96
CA GLU A 371 -38.21 -1.71 6.12
C GLU A 371 -36.73 -1.48 5.81
N TRP A 372 -36.27 -1.74 4.58
CA TRP A 372 -34.89 -1.55 4.15
C TRP A 372 -34.79 -0.44 3.11
N ILE A 373 -34.10 0.65 3.46
CA ILE A 373 -34.05 1.86 2.63
C ILE A 373 -32.60 2.21 2.24
N LEU A 374 -32.43 2.73 1.02
CA LEU A 374 -31.15 3.18 0.49
C LEU A 374 -30.57 4.34 1.30
N CYS A 375 -29.28 4.26 1.66
CA CYS A 375 -28.54 5.34 2.33
C CYS A 375 -28.12 6.44 1.34
N ASP A 376 -29.07 7.29 0.94
CA ASP A 376 -28.91 8.36 -0.05
C ASP A 376 -29.18 9.78 0.48
N GLY A 377 -29.32 9.95 1.81
CA GLY A 377 -29.63 11.25 2.42
C GLY A 377 -31.13 11.62 2.45
N GLY A 378 -32.00 10.80 1.86
CA GLY A 378 -33.43 11.09 1.80
C GLY A 378 -34.18 10.74 3.09
N SER A 379 -35.48 11.03 3.14
CA SER A 379 -36.31 10.68 4.30
C SER A 379 -36.41 9.16 4.48
N ASP A 380 -36.49 8.70 5.72
CA ASP A 380 -36.77 7.31 6.09
C ASP A 380 -38.26 6.92 6.00
N GLY A 381 -39.14 7.89 5.69
CA GLY A 381 -40.59 7.70 5.68
C GLY A 381 -41.25 7.67 7.07
N LYS A 382 -40.47 7.85 8.14
CA LYS A 382 -40.92 7.86 9.55
C LYS A 382 -40.64 9.18 10.29
N GLY A 383 -40.00 10.14 9.62
CA GLY A 383 -39.81 11.50 10.12
C GLY A 383 -38.35 11.92 10.24
N ASP A 384 -37.41 10.99 10.00
CA ASP A 384 -35.97 11.23 10.00
C ASP A 384 -35.39 11.10 8.58
N VAL A 385 -34.06 11.27 8.48
CA VAL A 385 -33.30 11.10 7.25
C VAL A 385 -32.29 9.97 7.40
N VAL A 386 -32.10 9.22 6.33
CA VAL A 386 -31.04 8.21 6.26
C VAL A 386 -29.71 8.88 5.92
N PRO A 387 -28.56 8.34 6.33
CA PRO A 387 -27.26 8.90 5.93
C PRO A 387 -27.07 8.81 4.41
N ASP A 388 -26.36 9.77 3.80
CA ASP A 388 -25.92 9.65 2.40
C ASP A 388 -24.53 9.01 2.36
N LEU A 389 -24.46 7.75 1.92
CA LEU A 389 -23.22 6.97 1.83
C LEU A 389 -22.74 6.78 0.39
N ARG A 390 -23.38 7.42 -0.59
CA ARG A 390 -22.98 7.29 -2.00
C ARG A 390 -21.63 7.98 -2.22
N GLY A 391 -20.66 7.23 -2.75
CA GLY A 391 -19.30 7.73 -2.98
C GLY A 391 -18.52 8.06 -1.69
N ARG A 392 -18.92 7.49 -0.54
CA ARG A 392 -18.36 7.82 0.77
C ARG A 392 -17.98 6.57 1.54
N TYR A 393 -16.95 6.70 2.37
CA TYR A 393 -16.55 5.69 3.34
C TYR A 393 -17.06 6.06 4.74
N VAL A 394 -17.42 5.06 5.54
CA VAL A 394 -17.82 5.29 6.93
C VAL A 394 -16.58 5.47 7.80
N ARG A 395 -16.54 6.58 8.54
CA ARG A 395 -15.49 6.89 9.52
C ARG A 395 -16.12 7.07 10.91
N GLY A 396 -15.44 6.62 11.95
CA GLY A 396 -15.89 6.84 13.33
C GLY A 396 -15.91 8.32 13.70
N ALA A 397 -16.98 8.76 14.35
CA ALA A 397 -17.12 10.12 14.85
C ALA A 397 -16.09 10.42 15.96
N SER A 398 -15.69 11.68 16.07
CA SER A 398 -14.75 12.17 17.08
C SER A 398 -15.11 13.60 17.49
N GLU A 399 -14.46 14.16 18.53
CA GLU A 399 -14.68 15.56 18.92
C GLU A 399 -14.42 16.56 17.79
N ALA A 400 -13.46 16.26 16.91
CA ALA A 400 -13.12 17.10 15.76
C ALA A 400 -14.07 16.90 14.56
N GLU A 401 -14.73 15.75 14.48
CA GLU A 401 -15.60 15.34 13.37
C GLU A 401 -16.86 14.69 13.96
N PRO A 402 -17.85 15.50 14.35
CA PRO A 402 -19.10 15.01 14.93
C PRO A 402 -19.85 14.07 13.99
N GLU A 403 -20.75 13.26 14.54
CA GLU A 403 -21.63 12.39 13.75
C GLU A 403 -22.37 13.19 12.67
N GLY A 404 -22.41 12.64 11.45
CA GLY A 404 -23.03 13.29 10.30
C GLY A 404 -22.12 14.29 9.56
N SER A 405 -20.90 14.53 10.02
CA SER A 405 -19.94 15.34 9.25
C SER A 405 -19.57 14.65 7.94
N ALA A 406 -19.37 15.46 6.91
CA ALA A 406 -19.08 15.03 5.55
C ALA A 406 -17.84 15.77 5.04
N GLY A 407 -16.92 15.04 4.41
CA GLY A 407 -15.70 15.61 3.86
C GLY A 407 -14.94 14.62 3.00
N GLY A 408 -13.72 14.98 2.62
CA GLY A 408 -12.90 14.22 1.68
C GLY A 408 -13.04 14.71 0.24
N SER A 409 -12.02 14.43 -0.56
CA SER A 409 -11.94 14.74 -1.99
C SER A 409 -11.34 13.54 -2.69
N GLU A 410 -11.93 13.13 -3.81
CA GLU A 410 -11.32 12.15 -4.72
C GLU A 410 -10.17 12.78 -5.51
N GLU A 411 -10.12 14.12 -5.61
CA GLU A 411 -9.03 14.84 -6.26
C GLU A 411 -7.90 15.18 -5.29
N ILE A 412 -6.69 14.77 -5.64
CA ILE A 412 -5.44 15.30 -5.09
C ILE A 412 -5.05 16.52 -5.93
N ALA A 413 -5.14 17.71 -5.34
CA ALA A 413 -4.56 18.91 -5.92
C ALA A 413 -3.32 19.31 -5.10
N VAL A 414 -2.12 19.04 -5.62
CA VAL A 414 -0.86 19.54 -5.03
C VAL A 414 -0.40 20.75 -5.83
N GLN A 415 -0.48 21.93 -5.21
CA GLN A 415 0.06 23.16 -5.76
C GLN A 415 1.53 23.29 -5.34
N LEU A 416 2.47 23.19 -6.30
CA LEU A 416 3.88 23.48 -6.06
C LEU A 416 4.18 24.93 -6.43
N SER A 417 4.56 25.74 -5.44
CA SER A 417 5.09 27.09 -5.64
C SER A 417 6.50 27.20 -5.07
N GLY A 418 7.46 27.71 -5.85
CA GLY A 418 8.85 27.91 -5.43
C GLY A 418 9.67 28.65 -6.50
N SER A 419 11.00 28.65 -6.38
CA SER A 419 11.89 29.33 -7.35
C SER A 419 13.12 28.52 -7.74
N THR A 420 13.03 27.77 -8.85
CA THR A 420 14.18 27.06 -9.49
C THR A 420 13.97 26.87 -11.01
N GLY A 421 13.75 27.96 -11.74
CA GLY A 421 13.68 28.00 -13.21
C GLY A 421 14.91 28.67 -13.85
N ALA A 422 15.05 28.67 -15.17
CA ALA A 422 16.02 29.53 -15.87
C ALA A 422 15.41 30.94 -16.06
N THR A 423 16.15 32.00 -15.73
CA THR A 423 15.71 33.40 -15.95
C THR A 423 16.69 34.11 -16.87
N THR A 424 16.17 34.66 -17.97
CA THR A 424 16.92 35.59 -18.82
C THR A 424 17.04 36.94 -18.09
N LEU A 425 18.27 37.36 -17.79
CA LEU A 425 18.53 38.60 -17.07
C LEU A 425 18.32 39.83 -17.97
N SER A 426 17.61 40.83 -17.47
CA SER A 426 17.55 42.14 -18.13
C SER A 426 18.81 42.97 -17.87
N THR A 427 19.04 44.04 -18.64
CA THR A 427 20.12 45.01 -18.38
C THR A 427 20.06 45.60 -16.97
N ALA A 428 18.89 45.73 -16.37
CA ALA A 428 18.76 46.22 -14.99
C ALA A 428 19.22 45.19 -13.94
N GLN A 429 19.23 43.89 -14.26
CA GLN A 429 19.55 42.80 -13.34
C GLN A 429 20.97 42.26 -13.50
N MET A 430 21.63 42.56 -14.61
CA MET A 430 23.05 42.26 -14.78
C MET A 430 23.94 43.18 -13.90
N PRO A 431 25.13 42.70 -13.49
CA PRO A 431 26.09 43.52 -12.74
C PRO A 431 26.45 44.81 -13.47
N SER A 432 26.41 45.93 -12.74
CA SER A 432 26.81 47.24 -13.25
C SER A 432 28.31 47.28 -13.52
N HIS A 433 28.69 47.54 -14.77
CA HIS A 433 30.09 47.65 -15.18
C HIS A 433 30.30 48.81 -16.17
N ALA A 434 31.54 49.31 -16.28
CA ALA A 434 31.96 50.36 -17.21
C ALA A 434 33.25 49.94 -17.92
N HIS A 435 33.46 50.45 -19.14
CA HIS A 435 34.64 50.14 -19.94
C HIS A 435 35.58 51.34 -20.00
N GLY A 436 36.88 51.12 -19.86
CA GLY A 436 37.91 52.14 -20.03
C GLY A 436 38.32 52.26 -21.50
N ILE A 437 38.24 53.45 -22.06
CA ILE A 437 38.68 53.75 -23.42
C ILE A 437 39.82 54.75 -23.36
N THR A 438 40.91 54.40 -24.03
CA THR A 438 42.13 55.19 -24.10
C THR A 438 42.21 55.87 -25.46
N CYS A 439 42.21 57.20 -25.50
CA CYS A 439 42.29 57.96 -26.75
C CYS A 439 43.59 58.77 -26.81
N SER A 440 44.32 58.61 -27.91
CA SER A 440 45.51 59.42 -28.23
C SER A 440 45.08 60.68 -29.00
N PRO A 441 45.54 61.89 -28.63
CA PRO A 441 45.11 63.10 -29.31
C PRO A 441 45.65 63.16 -30.75
N LEU A 442 44.78 63.49 -31.70
CA LEU A 442 45.16 63.92 -33.05
C LEU A 442 45.80 65.31 -32.96
N ARG A 443 47.03 65.45 -33.45
CA ARG A 443 47.75 66.72 -33.49
C ARG A 443 47.14 67.60 -34.59
N VAL A 444 46.32 68.57 -34.22
CA VAL A 444 45.84 69.63 -35.14
C VAL A 444 46.81 70.79 -35.06
N GLU A 445 47.54 71.04 -36.14
CA GLU A 445 48.44 72.19 -36.24
C GLU A 445 47.64 73.36 -36.83
N TYR A 446 47.38 74.39 -36.04
CA TYR A 446 46.66 75.59 -36.50
C TYR A 446 47.53 76.84 -36.43
N SER A 447 47.48 77.60 -37.52
CA SER A 447 48.20 78.85 -37.78
C SER A 447 47.73 79.98 -36.85
N ALA A 448 48.67 80.83 -36.47
CA ALA A 448 48.55 81.89 -35.47
C ALA A 448 47.46 82.93 -35.80
N ASN A 449 46.35 82.92 -35.04
CA ASN A 449 45.63 84.11 -34.53
C ASN A 449 44.31 83.76 -33.82
N ALA A 450 44.37 83.21 -32.62
CA ALA A 450 43.26 83.31 -31.66
C ALA A 450 43.81 83.16 -30.24
N LYS A 451 43.31 84.01 -29.35
CA LYS A 451 43.64 84.02 -27.93
C LYS A 451 43.06 82.79 -27.24
N ASP A 452 43.82 82.37 -26.23
CA ASP A 452 43.39 81.71 -24.99
C ASP A 452 43.24 80.17 -24.99
N TYR A 453 43.70 79.64 -23.85
CA TYR A 453 43.70 78.26 -23.35
C TYR A 453 44.84 77.31 -23.76
N ASP A 454 45.67 77.01 -22.75
CA ASP A 454 46.69 75.96 -22.68
C ASP A 454 46.13 74.61 -23.14
N LEU A 455 46.63 74.13 -24.27
CA LEU A 455 46.46 72.75 -24.75
C LEU A 455 47.84 72.07 -24.76
N TYR A 456 48.42 71.93 -23.57
CA TYR A 456 49.61 71.11 -23.34
C TYR A 456 49.25 69.92 -22.45
N GLU A 457 48.58 68.93 -23.03
CA GLU A 457 48.65 67.56 -22.50
C GLU A 457 48.98 66.60 -23.64
N SER A 458 50.29 66.43 -23.84
CA SER A 458 50.83 65.28 -24.58
C SER A 458 50.79 64.06 -23.66
N GLY A 459 49.62 63.45 -23.54
CA GLY A 459 49.43 62.22 -22.77
C GLY A 459 48.15 61.52 -23.20
N SER A 460 48.24 60.20 -23.39
CA SER A 460 47.07 59.37 -23.64
C SER A 460 46.09 59.50 -22.46
N LYS A 461 44.87 59.99 -22.71
CA LYS A 461 43.84 60.12 -21.67
C LYS A 461 42.91 58.92 -21.67
N THR A 462 42.70 58.34 -20.50
CA THR A 462 41.76 57.23 -20.30
C THR A 462 40.44 57.79 -19.78
N TYR A 463 39.35 57.50 -20.47
CA TYR A 463 37.99 57.84 -20.08
C TYR A 463 37.20 56.56 -19.82
N ASN A 464 36.34 56.56 -18.81
CA ASN A 464 35.41 55.44 -18.60
C ASN A 464 34.07 55.76 -19.27
N THR A 465 33.45 54.75 -19.85
CA THR A 465 32.05 54.85 -20.29
C THR A 465 31.13 55.05 -19.08
N LYS A 466 29.89 55.48 -19.30
CA LYS A 466 28.86 55.38 -18.27
C LYS A 466 28.68 53.91 -17.88
N ALA A 467 28.35 53.66 -16.62
CA ALA A 467 28.06 52.31 -16.14
C ALA A 467 26.79 51.76 -16.81
N ALA A 468 26.85 50.53 -17.27
CA ALA A 468 25.72 49.78 -17.81
C ALA A 468 25.48 48.55 -16.93
N GLY A 469 24.22 48.29 -16.60
CA GLY A 469 23.84 47.31 -15.57
C GLY A 469 23.21 48.00 -14.35
N GLY A 470 22.38 47.29 -13.60
CA GLY A 470 21.66 47.84 -12.43
C GLY A 470 21.74 47.00 -11.16
N ASN A 471 22.33 45.80 -11.24
CA ASN A 471 22.44 44.85 -10.12
C ASN A 471 21.10 44.52 -9.42
N GLY A 472 19.98 44.66 -10.14
CA GLY A 472 18.65 44.42 -9.62
C GLY A 472 18.38 42.95 -9.33
N SER A 473 17.55 42.67 -8.33
CA SER A 473 17.10 41.32 -8.00
C SER A 473 16.30 40.71 -9.16
N HIS A 474 16.39 39.38 -9.31
CA HIS A 474 15.52 38.62 -10.20
C HIS A 474 15.02 37.38 -9.48
N THR A 475 13.87 36.90 -9.94
CA THR A 475 13.24 35.68 -9.43
C THR A 475 13.18 34.65 -10.54
N HIS A 476 13.25 33.38 -10.16
CA HIS A 476 12.97 32.27 -11.05
C HIS A 476 11.59 31.69 -10.72
N PRO A 477 10.64 31.56 -11.64
CA PRO A 477 9.38 30.88 -11.34
C PRO A 477 9.58 29.36 -11.33
N LEU A 478 9.15 28.67 -10.27
CA LEU A 478 8.84 27.24 -10.28
C LEU A 478 7.32 27.11 -10.29
N SER A 479 6.78 26.58 -11.39
CA SER A 479 5.36 26.28 -11.51
C SER A 479 5.18 24.84 -11.96
N GLY A 480 4.41 24.07 -11.21
CA GLY A 480 4.01 22.72 -11.57
C GLY A 480 2.75 22.34 -10.81
N SER A 481 1.78 21.76 -11.50
CA SER A 481 0.60 21.17 -10.89
C SER A 481 0.64 19.67 -11.12
N VAL A 482 0.60 18.89 -10.05
CA VAL A 482 0.30 17.47 -10.14
C VAL A 482 -1.13 17.31 -9.65
N SER A 483 -1.97 16.80 -10.55
CA SER A 483 -3.34 16.41 -10.26
C SER A 483 -3.44 14.90 -10.42
N GLY A 484 -4.12 14.26 -9.49
CA GLY A 484 -4.38 12.83 -9.52
C GLY A 484 -5.64 12.52 -8.76
N THR A 485 -6.22 11.36 -9.01
CA THR A 485 -7.39 10.87 -8.27
C THR A 485 -6.89 9.92 -7.17
N HIS A 486 -7.21 10.22 -5.91
CA HIS A 486 -6.96 9.31 -4.79
C HIS A 486 -8.24 8.57 -4.42
N THR A 487 -8.36 7.36 -4.93
CA THR A 487 -9.34 6.39 -4.47
C THR A 487 -8.62 5.07 -4.27
N ASP A 488 -8.67 4.54 -3.05
CA ASP A 488 -8.22 3.18 -2.78
C ASP A 488 -9.02 2.18 -3.64
N PRO A 489 -8.46 1.00 -3.97
CA PRO A 489 -9.20 -0.05 -4.65
C PRO A 489 -10.51 -0.35 -3.91
N HIS A 490 -11.65 -0.15 -4.57
CA HIS A 490 -12.95 -0.26 -3.95
C HIS A 490 -13.97 -0.94 -4.86
N LEU A 491 -15.05 -1.41 -4.24
CA LEU A 491 -16.20 -2.00 -4.91
C LEU A 491 -17.42 -1.12 -4.62
N ALA A 492 -18.02 -0.55 -5.66
CA ALA A 492 -19.23 0.23 -5.52
C ALA A 492 -20.43 -0.67 -5.21
N MET A 493 -21.05 -0.45 -4.06
CA MET A 493 -22.22 -1.19 -3.59
C MET A 493 -23.27 -0.23 -3.04
N ASN A 494 -24.54 -0.60 -3.16
CA ASN A 494 -25.62 0.12 -2.50
C ASN A 494 -25.62 -0.23 -1.01
N TYR A 495 -25.59 0.81 -0.16
CA TYR A 495 -25.79 0.68 1.27
C TYR A 495 -27.26 0.82 1.60
N PHE A 496 -27.79 -0.13 2.38
CA PHE A 496 -29.15 -0.09 2.88
C PHE A 496 -29.14 -0.07 4.41
N ILE A 497 -30.12 0.59 5.00
CA ILE A 497 -30.33 0.66 6.44
C ILE A 497 -31.73 0.15 6.77
N LYS A 498 -31.84 -0.67 7.81
CA LYS A 498 -33.12 -1.16 8.31
C LYS A 498 -33.74 -0.13 9.24
N VAL A 499 -34.94 0.33 8.93
CA VAL A 499 -35.71 1.32 9.69
C VAL A 499 -36.91 0.65 10.35
N VAL A 500 -36.98 0.68 11.69
CA VAL A 500 -38.04 0.03 12.50
C VAL A 500 -39.09 1.00 12.98
#